data_AF-A0A952NW68-F1
#
_entry.id   AF-A0A952NW68-F1
#
_cell.length_a   1.000
_cell.length_b   1.000
_cell.length_c   1.000
_cell.angle_alpha   90.00
_cell.angle_beta   90.00
_cell.angle_gamma   90.00
#
_symmetry.space_group_name_H-M   'P 1'
#
loop_
_entity.id
_entity.type
_entity.pdbx_description
1 polymer ?
#
loop_
_entity_poly.entity_id
_entity_poly.type
_entity_poly.pdbx_seq_one_letter_code
_entity_poly.pdbx_strand_id
1 'polypeptide(L)'
;MKAVGTIKSILKASLIFSCAAMIMGNEGCEQTEGRSLRRRVNMGKIAAPTIILPSGQGSFDFEYVANAQMYDVLRKSQSFSTSTIDPLKTYSPDGLSDSEAAQFNQCIDPEETELIANGLASKSIISERAACLIDLPQGVVSGNILDFRLKQAGGLSLSLSQIAFLPGLSFDFKSYELAMTLKVMDPLITNHNIAATSQQSYGNEFNVAAQLSFSGFSLGPKYYYNSPLRQVVEEGMIASLKDLKQQWDAAHPWYAMVMRNCDKSIYINAGNATDAGLMVGDVVKVHNVKYRWQGAVCGSALMGSTVNSEAVAYAKITSVGDTMSIATVIDNDPENYPYSRDQVIKPGARIYMHKAYEPPKDKTGKSTTQARNP
;
A
#
# COMPACT_ATOMS: atom_id res chain seq x y z
N MET A 1 -50.15 63.24 -11.55
CA MET A 1 -50.34 63.34 -10.09
C MET A 1 -49.34 62.41 -9.40
N LYS A 2 -48.51 62.96 -8.50
CA LYS A 2 -47.76 62.39 -7.33
C LYS A 2 -47.07 61.00 -7.50
N ALA A 3 -45.74 60.90 -7.50
CA ALA A 3 -44.75 60.93 -6.39
C ALA A 3 -44.28 59.50 -6.00
N VAL A 4 -43.00 59.16 -6.27
CA VAL A 4 -41.88 58.86 -5.33
C VAL A 4 -42.10 57.68 -4.35
N GLY A 5 -41.17 56.71 -4.32
CA GLY A 5 -41.03 55.78 -3.18
C GLY A 5 -40.17 54.52 -3.41
N THR A 6 -39.06 54.42 -2.69
CA THR A 6 -37.90 53.51 -2.86
C THR A 6 -37.94 52.24 -1.94
N ILE A 7 -37.11 51.22 -2.25
CA ILE A 7 -36.38 50.26 -1.35
C ILE A 7 -36.85 48.78 -1.17
N LYS A 8 -35.94 47.89 -1.61
CA LYS A 8 -35.46 46.54 -1.16
C LYS A 8 -36.28 45.65 -0.18
N SER A 9 -36.35 44.35 -0.55
CA SER A 9 -36.29 43.16 0.35
C SER A 9 -36.28 41.87 -0.50
N ILE A 10 -35.13 41.28 -0.87
CA ILE A 10 -34.56 40.01 -0.37
C ILE A 10 -35.58 38.87 -0.04
N LEU A 11 -35.22 37.65 -0.49
CA LEU A 11 -35.59 36.30 0.02
C LEU A 11 -36.88 35.64 -0.51
N LYS A 12 -36.74 34.70 -1.47
CA LYS A 12 -36.75 33.23 -1.23
C LYS A 12 -36.95 32.45 -2.54
N ALA A 13 -35.86 31.82 -2.99
CA ALA A 13 -35.91 30.67 -3.89
C ALA A 13 -36.35 29.44 -3.08
N SER A 14 -37.43 28.78 -3.49
CA SER A 14 -37.88 27.52 -2.91
C SER A 14 -38.72 26.80 -3.97
N LEU A 15 -38.10 25.94 -4.79
CA LEU A 15 -38.79 24.88 -5.56
C LEU A 15 -37.80 24.10 -6.44
N ILE A 16 -36.90 23.30 -5.83
CA ILE A 16 -36.43 22.02 -6.42
C ILE A 16 -36.07 21.10 -5.25
N PHE A 17 -37.05 20.33 -4.74
CA PHE A 17 -36.80 19.20 -3.84
C PHE A 17 -37.91 18.17 -4.03
N SER A 18 -37.66 17.18 -4.88
CA SER A 18 -38.28 15.84 -4.80
C SER A 18 -37.89 14.99 -6.01
N CYS A 19 -36.67 14.44 -6.01
CA CYS A 19 -36.34 13.22 -6.79
C CYS A 19 -35.01 12.57 -6.37
N ALA A 20 -34.66 12.59 -5.07
CA ALA A 20 -33.46 11.93 -4.55
C ALA A 20 -33.71 11.16 -3.24
N ALA A 21 -34.86 10.48 -3.13
CA ALA A 21 -35.24 9.70 -1.95
C ALA A 21 -35.45 8.20 -2.28
N MET A 22 -34.62 7.64 -3.17
CA MET A 22 -34.51 6.17 -3.35
C MET A 22 -33.05 5.72 -3.48
N ILE A 23 -32.17 6.29 -2.64
CA ILE A 23 -30.89 5.67 -2.26
C ILE A 23 -30.75 5.83 -0.75
N MET A 24 -31.64 5.18 0.00
CA MET A 24 -31.45 4.93 1.43
C MET A 24 -31.52 3.43 1.61
N GLY A 25 -30.34 2.82 1.73
CA GLY A 25 -30.20 1.37 1.83
C GLY A 25 -28.75 0.92 1.69
N ASN A 26 -27.84 1.51 2.47
CA ASN A 26 -26.74 0.82 3.18
C ASN A 26 -25.90 1.86 3.94
N GLU A 27 -26.50 2.57 4.88
CA GLU A 27 -25.71 3.21 5.95
C GLU A 27 -25.31 2.11 6.93
N GLY A 28 -24.13 1.54 6.68
CA GLY A 28 -23.56 0.42 7.42
C GLY A 28 -22.08 0.20 7.10
N CYS A 29 -21.34 1.28 6.86
CA CYS A 29 -19.88 1.27 6.97
C CYS A 29 -19.44 2.44 7.83
N GLU A 30 -19.83 2.43 9.11
CA GLU A 30 -18.87 2.88 10.11
C GLU A 30 -17.64 1.99 9.93
N GLN A 31 -16.61 2.53 9.26
CA GLN A 31 -15.26 2.08 9.53
C GLN A 31 -15.04 2.36 11.02
N THR A 32 -15.29 1.35 11.86
CA THR A 32 -14.60 1.25 13.14
C THR A 32 -13.13 1.60 12.87
N GLU A 33 -12.51 2.40 13.74
CA GLU A 33 -11.06 2.61 13.77
C GLU A 33 -10.35 1.26 14.05
N GLY A 34 -10.48 0.33 13.11
CA GLY A 34 -9.83 -0.93 13.09
C GLY A 34 -8.40 -0.67 12.68
N ARG A 35 -7.46 -1.25 13.42
CA ARG A 35 -6.05 -1.26 13.08
C ARG A 35 -5.87 -1.61 11.59
N SER A 36 -5.38 -0.66 10.81
CA SER A 36 -5.15 -0.82 9.37
C SER A 36 -3.93 -1.69 9.10
N LEU A 37 -4.12 -2.77 8.35
CA LEU A 37 -3.04 -3.65 7.92
C LEU A 37 -2.23 -3.04 6.77
N ARG A 38 -0.93 -3.34 6.73
CA ARG A 38 -0.03 -2.90 5.65
C ARG A 38 0.17 -3.99 4.62
N ARG A 39 0.35 -3.57 3.37
CA ARG A 39 0.75 -4.47 2.28
C ARG A 39 2.24 -4.40 2.08
N ARG A 40 2.86 -5.55 1.80
CA ARG A 40 4.25 -5.60 1.37
C ARG A 40 4.34 -5.12 -0.07
N VAL A 41 5.18 -4.13 -0.32
CA VAL A 41 5.39 -3.55 -1.64
C VAL A 41 6.87 -3.48 -1.96
N ASN A 42 7.19 -3.53 -3.24
CA ASN A 42 8.49 -3.05 -3.71
C ASN A 42 8.34 -1.60 -4.18
N MET A 43 9.35 -0.78 -3.91
CA MET A 43 9.41 0.58 -4.42
C MET A 43 10.07 0.58 -5.78
N GLY A 44 9.26 0.79 -6.80
CA GLY A 44 9.73 1.22 -8.09
C GLY A 44 10.19 2.68 -8.07
N LYS A 45 10.68 3.12 -9.23
CA LYS A 45 11.16 4.49 -9.43
C LYS A 45 10.02 5.51 -9.34
N ILE A 46 10.26 6.61 -8.63
CA ILE A 46 9.51 7.86 -8.86
C ILE A 46 10.26 8.67 -9.91
N ALA A 47 9.68 8.85 -11.08
CA ALA A 47 10.24 9.74 -12.08
C ALA A 47 9.93 11.20 -11.74
N ALA A 48 10.86 12.09 -12.04
CA ALA A 48 10.64 13.53 -11.91
C ALA A 48 11.33 14.27 -13.07
N PRO A 49 10.80 15.43 -13.48
CA PRO A 49 11.47 16.25 -14.48
C PRO A 49 12.82 16.76 -13.94
N THR A 50 13.87 16.70 -14.77
CA THR A 50 15.14 17.38 -14.48
C THR A 50 14.94 18.88 -14.55
N ILE A 51 15.40 19.60 -13.52
CA ILE A 51 15.27 21.05 -13.48
C ILE A 51 16.60 21.67 -13.92
N ILE A 52 16.56 22.42 -15.02
CA ILE A 52 17.72 23.14 -15.54
C ILE A 52 17.79 24.49 -14.82
N LEU A 53 18.94 24.79 -14.21
CA LEU A 53 19.14 26.06 -13.53
C LEU A 53 19.58 27.14 -14.51
N PRO A 54 19.26 28.42 -14.24
CA PRO A 54 19.63 29.52 -15.14
C PRO A 54 21.14 29.63 -15.32
N SER A 55 21.55 30.19 -16.46
CA SER A 55 22.93 30.63 -16.71
C SER A 55 24.01 29.55 -16.58
N GLY A 56 23.70 28.29 -16.91
CA GLY A 56 24.70 27.21 -16.94
C GLY A 56 25.14 26.71 -15.56
N GLN A 57 24.40 27.02 -14.49
CA GLN A 57 24.71 26.61 -13.11
C GLN A 57 24.41 25.11 -12.82
N GLY A 58 24.20 24.30 -13.86
CA GLY A 58 23.92 22.88 -13.76
C GLY A 58 22.43 22.54 -13.71
N SER A 59 22.12 21.34 -13.24
CA SER A 59 20.77 20.82 -13.11
C SER A 59 20.51 20.35 -11.69
N PHE A 60 19.28 20.50 -11.23
CA PHE A 60 18.80 19.89 -9.99
C PHE A 60 18.08 18.57 -10.31
N ASP A 61 18.60 17.49 -9.71
CA ASP A 61 18.05 16.16 -9.84
C ASP A 61 16.97 15.92 -8.77
N PHE A 62 15.74 16.32 -9.10
CA PHE A 62 14.61 16.13 -8.20
C PHE A 62 14.24 14.66 -8.02
N GLU A 63 14.49 13.86 -9.05
CA GLU A 63 14.27 12.42 -9.03
C GLU A 63 15.15 11.77 -7.97
N TYR A 64 16.44 12.08 -7.93
CA TYR A 64 17.36 11.56 -6.93
C TYR A 64 16.89 11.85 -5.50
N VAL A 65 16.58 13.12 -5.20
CA VAL A 65 16.22 13.51 -3.83
C VAL A 65 14.83 12.98 -3.41
N ALA A 66 13.89 12.86 -4.35
CA ALA A 66 12.58 12.28 -4.13
C ALA A 66 12.67 10.78 -3.78
N ASN A 67 13.44 10.02 -4.57
CA ASN A 67 13.64 8.59 -4.31
C ASN A 67 14.45 8.36 -3.02
N ALA A 68 15.40 9.23 -2.68
CA ALA A 68 16.16 9.13 -1.43
C ALA A 68 15.30 9.28 -0.15
N GLN A 69 14.19 10.03 -0.22
CA GLN A 69 13.29 10.22 0.93
C GLN A 69 12.21 9.15 1.06
N MET A 70 12.03 8.32 0.03
CA MET A 70 10.90 7.38 -0.05
C MET A 70 10.83 6.41 1.14
N TYR A 71 11.96 5.87 1.60
CA TYR A 71 11.97 4.94 2.73
C TYR A 71 11.51 5.60 4.05
N ASP A 72 11.85 6.87 4.25
CA ASP A 72 11.35 7.63 5.41
C ASP A 72 9.85 7.92 5.29
N VAL A 73 9.39 8.28 4.08
CA VAL A 73 7.97 8.50 3.78
C VAL A 73 7.14 7.22 3.98
N LEU A 74 7.62 6.07 3.53
CA LEU A 74 6.98 4.77 3.77
C LEU A 74 6.82 4.51 5.27
N ARG A 75 7.92 4.69 6.02
CA ARG A 75 7.90 4.55 7.48
C ARG A 75 6.93 5.53 8.12
N LYS A 76 6.85 6.79 7.71
CA LYS A 76 5.92 7.78 8.30
C LYS A 76 4.47 7.57 7.91
N SER A 77 4.21 7.17 6.67
CA SER A 77 2.85 6.93 6.17
C SER A 77 2.21 5.71 6.82
N GLN A 78 3.02 4.73 7.25
CA GLN A 78 2.56 3.45 7.81
C GLN A 78 1.54 2.74 6.90
N SER A 79 1.52 3.07 5.60
CA SER A 79 0.53 2.59 4.62
C SER A 79 0.98 1.27 3.99
N PHE A 80 2.28 1.14 3.76
CA PHE A 80 2.91 -0.03 3.15
C PHE A 80 4.12 -0.49 3.98
N SER A 81 4.53 -1.73 3.75
CA SER A 81 5.73 -2.35 4.32
C SER A 81 6.69 -2.72 3.19
N THR A 82 7.99 -2.62 3.42
CA THR A 82 9.04 -3.16 2.54
C THR A 82 9.78 -4.33 3.19
N SER A 83 9.24 -4.87 4.29
CA SER A 83 9.85 -6.00 5.01
C SER A 83 10.08 -7.18 4.08
N THR A 84 11.22 -7.85 4.26
CA THR A 84 11.70 -8.99 3.46
C THR A 84 11.92 -8.73 1.96
N ILE A 85 11.73 -7.50 1.48
CA ILE A 85 12.01 -7.12 0.09
C ILE A 85 13.43 -6.57 -0.01
N ASP A 86 14.28 -7.23 -0.79
CA ASP A 86 15.60 -6.72 -1.14
C ASP A 86 15.48 -5.73 -2.31
N PRO A 87 15.77 -4.43 -2.10
CA PRO A 87 15.61 -3.42 -3.14
C PRO A 87 16.67 -3.52 -4.25
N LEU A 88 17.75 -4.29 -4.04
CA LEU A 88 18.86 -4.43 -5.00
C LEU A 88 18.73 -5.67 -5.87
N LYS A 89 17.82 -6.59 -5.54
CA LYS A 89 17.59 -7.79 -6.33
C LYS A 89 16.49 -7.55 -7.34
N THR A 90 16.78 -7.92 -8.59
CA THR A 90 15.70 -8.06 -9.57
C THR A 90 14.79 -9.16 -9.05
N TYR A 91 13.50 -8.85 -8.99
CA TYR A 91 12.49 -9.82 -8.62
C TYR A 91 12.65 -11.06 -9.51
N SER A 92 12.86 -12.21 -8.88
CA SER A 92 12.84 -13.49 -9.58
C SER A 92 11.62 -14.29 -9.11
N PRO A 93 10.78 -14.77 -10.05
CA PRO A 93 9.76 -15.75 -9.75
C PRO A 93 10.35 -17.13 -9.47
N ASP A 94 11.65 -17.35 -9.60
CA ASP A 94 12.32 -18.63 -9.33
C ASP A 94 12.10 -19.03 -7.86
N GLY A 95 10.99 -19.72 -7.62
CA GLY A 95 10.61 -20.21 -6.30
C GLY A 95 11.14 -21.61 -6.05
N LEU A 96 10.64 -22.17 -4.95
CA LEU A 96 10.83 -23.56 -4.58
C LEU A 96 10.42 -24.49 -5.74
N SER A 97 11.30 -25.44 -6.07
CA SER A 97 11.07 -26.54 -7.02
C SER A 97 9.84 -27.38 -6.64
N ASP A 98 9.29 -28.17 -7.57
CA ASP A 98 8.11 -29.00 -7.31
C ASP A 98 8.31 -29.98 -6.12
N SER A 99 9.54 -30.44 -5.87
CA SER A 99 9.89 -31.25 -4.71
C SER A 99 9.85 -30.45 -3.40
N GLU A 100 10.37 -29.23 -3.39
CA GLU A 100 10.31 -28.32 -2.25
C GLU A 100 8.88 -27.84 -1.98
N ALA A 101 8.06 -27.66 -3.02
CA ALA A 101 6.64 -27.36 -2.91
C ALA A 101 5.81 -28.55 -2.37
N ALA A 102 6.28 -29.80 -2.55
CA ALA A 102 5.68 -30.98 -1.94
C ALA A 102 5.99 -31.08 -0.43
N GLN A 103 7.15 -30.61 0.00
CA GLN A 103 7.57 -30.54 1.42
C GLN A 103 6.85 -29.44 2.22
N PHE A 104 6.14 -28.54 1.54
CA PHE A 104 5.44 -27.40 2.14
C PHE A 104 4.32 -27.79 3.13
N ASN A 105 3.77 -29.00 2.98
CA ASN A 105 2.79 -29.58 3.89
C ASN A 105 3.41 -30.46 4.98
N GLN A 106 4.75 -30.58 5.00
CA GLN A 106 5.45 -31.51 5.87
C GLN A 106 6.16 -30.75 6.98
N CYS A 107 5.58 -30.76 8.17
CA CYS A 107 6.33 -30.65 9.41
C CYS A 107 6.68 -32.09 9.75
N ILE A 108 7.98 -32.44 9.74
CA ILE A 108 8.44 -33.82 9.83
C ILE A 108 7.87 -34.45 11.11
N ASP A 109 6.93 -35.39 10.93
CA ASP A 109 6.64 -36.46 11.86
C ASP A 109 7.37 -37.71 11.33
N PRO A 110 8.36 -38.26 12.06
CA PRO A 110 9.27 -39.27 11.54
C PRO A 110 8.62 -40.60 11.08
N GLU A 111 7.35 -40.87 11.40
CA GLU A 111 6.65 -42.11 10.98
C GLU A 111 6.05 -42.08 9.56
N GLU A 112 5.84 -40.91 8.94
CA GLU A 112 5.07 -40.81 7.68
C GLU A 112 5.95 -40.80 6.40
N THR A 113 7.27 -40.92 6.56
CA THR A 113 8.26 -40.70 5.47
C THR A 113 8.35 -41.87 4.48
N GLU A 114 7.73 -43.03 4.76
CA GLU A 114 7.94 -44.26 3.98
C GLU A 114 7.03 -44.46 2.76
N LEU A 115 5.94 -43.68 2.60
CA LEU A 115 4.83 -44.07 1.71
C LEU A 115 4.63 -43.24 0.43
N ILE A 116 5.34 -42.12 0.25
CA ILE A 116 5.02 -41.12 -0.80
C ILE A 116 5.89 -41.28 -2.09
N ALA A 117 6.60 -42.39 -2.22
CA ALA A 117 7.62 -42.63 -3.27
C ALA A 117 7.14 -42.75 -4.75
N ASN A 118 5.88 -42.50 -5.12
CA ASN A 118 5.28 -43.04 -6.37
C ASN A 118 4.65 -42.04 -7.39
N GLY A 119 5.22 -40.84 -7.61
CA GLY A 119 4.60 -39.74 -8.40
C GLY A 119 4.50 -39.87 -9.95
N LEU A 120 3.72 -38.99 -10.64
CA LEU A 120 3.69 -38.77 -12.13
C LEU A 120 2.83 -37.55 -12.66
N ALA A 121 3.49 -36.62 -13.39
CA ALA A 121 3.10 -35.80 -14.60
C ALA A 121 2.26 -34.45 -14.59
N SER A 122 2.45 -33.61 -15.67
CA SER A 122 1.80 -32.30 -16.00
C SER A 122 1.78 -31.89 -17.53
N LYS A 123 0.95 -30.89 -17.97
CA LYS A 123 1.24 -29.80 -18.97
C LYS A 123 0.10 -28.73 -19.06
N SER A 124 0.48 -27.44 -19.10
CA SER A 124 -0.30 -26.23 -18.72
C SER A 124 -0.92 -26.36 -17.34
N ILE A 125 -0.38 -25.58 -16.40
CA ILE A 125 -0.51 -25.92 -15.01
C ILE A 125 -1.41 -24.88 -14.39
N ILE A 126 -2.69 -25.24 -14.21
CA ILE A 126 -3.45 -24.64 -13.12
C ILE A 126 -2.78 -25.17 -11.87
N SER A 127 -1.94 -24.32 -11.27
CA SER A 127 -1.27 -24.69 -10.04
C SER A 127 -2.16 -24.26 -8.89
N GLU A 128 -2.40 -25.19 -7.99
CA GLU A 128 -2.98 -24.89 -6.68
C GLU A 128 -1.87 -24.62 -5.65
N ARG A 129 -0.61 -24.61 -6.12
CA ARG A 129 0.61 -24.32 -5.40
C ARG A 129 1.38 -23.25 -6.13
N ALA A 130 1.83 -22.23 -5.43
CA ALA A 130 2.67 -21.19 -6.04
C ALA A 130 3.63 -20.65 -4.99
N ALA A 131 4.58 -21.50 -4.59
CA ALA A 131 5.51 -21.20 -3.52
C ALA A 131 6.38 -19.97 -3.82
N CYS A 132 6.72 -19.74 -5.10
CA CYS A 132 7.38 -18.50 -5.52
C CYS A 132 6.61 -17.23 -5.14
N LEU A 133 5.28 -17.30 -5.00
CA LEU A 133 4.46 -16.13 -4.71
C LEU A 133 4.51 -15.71 -3.23
N ILE A 134 5.00 -16.59 -2.36
CA ILE A 134 4.91 -16.42 -0.91
C ILE A 134 5.75 -15.24 -0.45
N ASP A 135 6.95 -15.06 -0.98
CA ASP A 135 7.81 -13.96 -0.56
C ASP A 135 7.68 -12.74 -1.49
N LEU A 136 6.70 -12.75 -2.40
CA LEU A 136 6.54 -11.65 -3.34
C LEU A 136 5.90 -10.43 -2.71
N PRO A 137 6.33 -9.23 -3.14
CA PRO A 137 5.56 -8.04 -2.86
C PRO A 137 4.16 -8.20 -3.46
N GLN A 138 3.14 -7.69 -2.78
CA GLN A 138 1.76 -7.67 -3.30
C GLN A 138 1.61 -6.70 -4.48
N GLY A 139 2.58 -5.80 -4.68
CA GLY A 139 2.61 -4.85 -5.76
C GLY A 139 3.89 -4.03 -5.80
N VAL A 140 4.15 -3.42 -6.95
CA VAL A 140 5.26 -2.48 -7.14
C VAL A 140 4.70 -1.07 -7.19
N VAL A 141 5.04 -0.25 -6.18
CA VAL A 141 4.64 1.16 -6.13
C VAL A 141 5.62 1.98 -6.96
N SER A 142 5.12 2.70 -7.95
CA SER A 142 5.90 3.64 -8.77
C SER A 142 5.13 4.95 -8.93
N GLY A 143 5.79 6.00 -9.40
CA GLY A 143 5.13 7.29 -9.50
C GLY A 143 5.80 8.27 -10.44
N ASN A 144 5.08 9.37 -10.68
CA ASN A 144 5.60 10.52 -11.39
C ASN A 144 5.30 11.78 -10.59
N ILE A 145 6.34 12.57 -10.36
CA ILE A 145 6.19 13.97 -10.00
C ILE A 145 5.88 14.71 -11.29
N LEU A 146 4.67 15.25 -11.37
CA LEU A 146 4.17 15.92 -12.56
C LEU A 146 4.66 17.37 -12.60
N ASP A 147 4.59 18.04 -11.46
CA ASP A 147 4.95 19.45 -11.37
C ASP A 147 5.30 19.83 -9.94
N PHE A 148 6.11 20.87 -9.81
CA PHE A 148 6.33 21.54 -8.55
C PHE A 148 6.26 23.05 -8.79
N ARG A 149 5.36 23.73 -8.09
CA ARG A 149 5.05 25.14 -8.28
C ARG A 149 5.36 25.96 -7.04
N LEU A 150 5.97 27.12 -7.26
CA LEU A 150 6.14 28.20 -6.30
C LEU A 150 5.01 29.21 -6.54
N LYS A 151 4.16 29.52 -5.55
CA LYS A 151 3.13 30.55 -5.71
C LYS A 151 3.46 31.78 -4.89
N GLN A 152 3.33 32.95 -5.51
CA GLN A 152 3.39 34.25 -4.86
C GLN A 152 2.02 34.63 -4.29
N ALA A 153 2.01 35.48 -3.27
CA ALA A 153 0.79 36.02 -2.65
C ALA A 153 -0.18 36.68 -3.63
N GLY A 154 0.34 37.24 -4.73
CA GLY A 154 -0.43 37.90 -5.79
C GLY A 154 -1.04 36.96 -6.83
N GLY A 155 -0.92 35.65 -6.66
CA GLY A 155 -1.49 34.64 -7.57
C GLY A 155 -0.59 34.20 -8.72
N LEU A 156 0.61 34.78 -8.85
CA LEU A 156 1.60 34.30 -9.81
C LEU A 156 2.17 32.95 -9.36
N SER A 157 2.20 31.95 -10.24
CA SER A 157 2.79 30.65 -9.97
C SER A 157 3.92 30.34 -10.93
N LEU A 158 5.04 29.87 -10.41
CA LEU A 158 6.22 29.47 -11.17
C LEU A 158 6.46 27.97 -11.00
N SER A 159 6.38 27.20 -12.09
CA SER A 159 6.82 25.81 -12.08
C SER A 159 8.34 25.73 -12.05
N LEU A 160 8.93 24.72 -11.39
CA LEU A 160 10.38 24.52 -11.43
C LEU A 160 10.89 24.30 -12.87
N SER A 161 10.07 23.74 -13.77
CA SER A 161 10.42 23.59 -15.18
C SER A 161 10.56 24.93 -15.92
N GLN A 162 9.93 25.99 -15.41
CA GLN A 162 9.96 27.34 -15.98
C GLN A 162 11.12 28.19 -15.46
N ILE A 163 11.86 27.72 -14.43
CA ILE A 163 12.97 28.45 -13.82
C ILE A 163 14.07 28.76 -14.82
N ALA A 164 14.35 27.85 -15.77
CA ALA A 164 15.39 28.04 -16.79
C ALA A 164 15.24 29.33 -17.60
N PHE A 165 14.02 29.88 -17.69
CA PHE A 165 13.69 31.08 -18.47
C PHE A 165 13.71 32.39 -17.66
N LEU A 166 14.08 32.35 -16.37
CA LEU A 166 14.12 33.52 -15.49
C LEU A 166 15.55 33.88 -15.07
N PRO A 167 16.40 34.40 -15.98
CA PRO A 167 17.74 34.81 -15.61
C PRO A 167 17.71 36.01 -14.66
N GLY A 168 18.32 35.85 -13.47
CA GLY A 168 18.62 36.95 -12.55
C GLY A 168 17.43 37.56 -11.81
N LEU A 169 16.25 36.95 -11.90
CA LEU A 169 15.09 37.40 -11.12
C LEU A 169 15.11 36.78 -9.73
N SER A 170 14.63 37.55 -8.77
CA SER A 170 14.29 37.03 -7.47
C SER A 170 12.79 36.83 -7.38
N PHE A 171 12.37 35.66 -6.89
CA PHE A 171 10.96 35.30 -6.77
C PHE A 171 10.58 35.17 -5.31
N ASP A 172 9.70 36.06 -4.85
CA ASP A 172 9.06 35.95 -3.54
C ASP A 172 7.88 34.99 -3.64
N PHE A 173 7.96 33.87 -2.93
CA PHE A 173 6.88 32.90 -2.88
C PHE A 173 6.33 32.80 -1.46
N LYS A 174 5.02 32.56 -1.38
CA LYS A 174 4.29 32.27 -0.16
C LYS A 174 3.83 30.83 -0.07
N SER A 175 3.80 30.09 -1.17
CA SER A 175 3.43 28.68 -1.09
C SER A 175 4.26 27.81 -2.03
N TYR A 176 4.40 26.55 -1.65
CA TYR A 176 4.81 25.48 -2.55
C TYR A 176 3.58 24.65 -2.94
N GLU A 177 3.61 24.03 -4.10
CA GLU A 177 2.63 23.02 -4.52
C GLU A 177 3.35 21.90 -5.27
N LEU A 178 3.24 20.67 -4.77
CA LEU A 178 3.69 19.45 -5.45
C LEU A 178 2.50 18.76 -6.09
N ALA A 179 2.56 18.51 -7.40
CA ALA A 179 1.62 17.63 -8.09
C ALA A 179 2.29 16.28 -8.37
N MET A 180 1.71 15.19 -7.88
CA MET A 180 2.25 13.85 -8.10
C MET A 180 1.16 12.81 -8.30
N THR A 181 1.56 11.70 -8.91
CA THR A 181 0.72 10.51 -9.09
C THR A 181 1.51 9.28 -8.71
N LEU A 182 0.87 8.34 -8.01
CA LEU A 182 1.42 7.02 -7.73
C LEU A 182 0.52 5.96 -8.34
N LYS A 183 1.12 4.81 -8.64
CA LYS A 183 0.41 3.61 -9.07
C LYS A 183 1.05 2.37 -8.46
N VAL A 184 0.23 1.34 -8.29
CA VAL A 184 0.64 -0.01 -7.93
C VAL A 184 0.48 -0.88 -9.17
N MET A 185 1.55 -1.55 -9.57
CA MET A 185 1.50 -2.57 -10.62
C MET A 185 1.60 -3.97 -10.01
N ASP A 186 0.99 -4.93 -10.68
CA ASP A 186 1.20 -6.34 -10.39
C ASP A 186 2.65 -6.73 -10.72
N PRO A 187 3.37 -7.43 -9.81
CA PRO A 187 4.76 -7.80 -10.04
C PRO A 187 4.95 -8.87 -11.13
N LEU A 188 3.89 -9.59 -11.50
CA LEU A 188 3.94 -10.76 -12.37
C LEU A 188 3.06 -10.65 -13.61
N ILE A 189 1.98 -9.89 -13.54
CA ILE A 189 1.09 -9.66 -14.67
C ILE A 189 1.54 -8.38 -15.39
N THR A 190 2.15 -8.55 -16.56
CA THR A 190 2.65 -7.43 -17.37
C THR A 190 1.56 -6.40 -17.64
N ASN A 191 1.87 -5.12 -17.39
CA ASN A 191 0.97 -3.98 -17.61
C ASN A 191 -0.35 -4.00 -16.83
N HIS A 192 -0.43 -4.76 -15.73
CA HIS A 192 -1.62 -4.77 -14.88
C HIS A 192 -1.48 -3.73 -13.76
N ASN A 193 -2.24 -2.64 -13.87
CA ASN A 193 -2.37 -1.64 -12.82
C ASN A 193 -3.41 -2.12 -11.78
N ILE A 194 -2.98 -2.26 -10.53
CA ILE A 194 -3.84 -2.68 -9.42
C ILE A 194 -4.63 -1.49 -8.87
N ALA A 195 -3.94 -0.36 -8.69
CA ALA A 195 -4.50 0.88 -8.17
C ALA A 195 -3.65 2.08 -8.62
N ALA A 196 -4.24 3.26 -8.66
CA ALA A 196 -3.54 4.52 -8.92
C ALA A 196 -4.18 5.64 -8.11
N THR A 197 -3.38 6.61 -7.68
CA THR A 197 -3.89 7.82 -7.04
C THR A 197 -4.56 8.71 -8.07
N SER A 198 -5.52 9.51 -7.61
CA SER A 198 -5.91 10.69 -8.41
C SER A 198 -4.74 11.68 -8.46
N GLN A 199 -4.67 12.51 -9.49
CA GLN A 199 -3.73 13.63 -9.49
C GLN A 199 -4.13 14.60 -8.36
N GLN A 200 -3.27 14.73 -7.36
CA GLN A 200 -3.47 15.66 -6.25
C GLN A 200 -2.33 16.66 -6.18
N SER A 201 -2.68 17.90 -5.82
CA SER A 201 -1.76 18.99 -5.58
C SER A 201 -1.65 19.21 -4.07
N TYR A 202 -0.45 19.09 -3.53
CA TYR A 202 -0.15 19.26 -2.12
C TYR A 202 0.62 20.54 -1.91
N GLY A 203 0.06 21.48 -1.16
CA GLY A 203 0.70 22.76 -0.92
C GLY A 203 0.73 23.17 0.54
N ASN A 204 1.72 23.97 0.87
CA ASN A 204 1.87 24.57 2.20
C ASN A 204 2.14 26.07 2.02
N GLU A 205 1.46 26.89 2.82
CA GLU A 205 1.57 28.36 2.81
C GLU A 205 2.43 28.85 3.97
N PHE A 206 3.36 29.76 3.68
CA PHE A 206 4.21 30.41 4.66
C PHE A 206 3.61 31.73 5.09
N ASN A 207 3.65 31.97 6.40
CA ASN A 207 3.27 33.25 7.00
C ASN A 207 4.18 34.40 6.54
N VAL A 208 5.44 34.11 6.20
CA VAL A 208 6.43 35.07 5.68
C VAL A 208 6.88 34.63 4.29
N ALA A 209 6.86 35.54 3.32
CA ALA A 209 7.32 35.26 1.97
C ALA A 209 8.81 34.91 1.98
N ALA A 210 9.17 33.80 1.36
CA ALA A 210 10.55 33.39 1.19
C ALA A 210 11.03 33.83 -0.20
N GLN A 211 12.25 34.33 -0.26
CA GLN A 211 12.85 34.86 -1.48
C GLN A 211 13.79 33.81 -2.07
N LEU A 212 13.50 33.34 -3.28
CA LEU A 212 14.44 32.54 -4.08
C LEU A 212 15.21 33.50 -4.99
N SER A 213 16.54 33.53 -4.86
CA SER A 213 17.42 34.23 -5.79
C SER A 213 18.08 33.21 -6.70
N PHE A 214 17.97 33.38 -8.01
CA PHE A 214 18.58 32.48 -9.00
C PHE A 214 19.98 32.94 -9.46
N SER A 215 20.52 34.01 -8.85
CA SER A 215 21.91 34.46 -9.08
C SER A 215 22.83 33.89 -7.99
N GLY A 216 23.76 32.99 -8.36
CA GLY A 216 24.75 32.41 -7.44
C GLY A 216 24.24 31.27 -6.56
N PHE A 217 23.08 30.69 -6.91
CA PHE A 217 22.37 29.73 -6.09
C PHE A 217 22.49 28.31 -6.65
N SER A 218 23.05 27.37 -5.89
CA SER A 218 23.00 25.95 -6.25
C SER A 218 21.77 25.29 -5.61
N LEU A 219 20.76 25.00 -6.44
CA LEU A 219 19.69 24.05 -6.12
C LEU A 219 20.32 22.64 -6.09
N GLY A 220 20.99 22.31 -4.99
CA GLY A 220 21.60 21.00 -4.74
C GLY A 220 20.95 20.28 -3.56
N PRO A 221 21.36 19.03 -3.27
CA PRO A 221 20.81 18.25 -2.15
C PRO A 221 20.85 19.01 -0.81
N LYS A 222 21.92 19.75 -0.52
CA LYS A 222 22.04 20.54 0.71
C LYS A 222 20.95 21.60 0.85
N TYR A 223 20.55 22.27 -0.23
CA TYR A 223 19.46 23.24 -0.17
C TYR A 223 18.11 22.55 -0.01
N TYR A 224 17.89 21.46 -0.76
CA TYR A 224 16.67 20.66 -0.66
C TYR A 224 16.41 20.20 0.78
N TYR A 225 17.41 19.63 1.45
CA TYR A 225 17.27 19.12 2.82
C TYR A 225 17.15 20.20 3.90
N ASN A 226 17.57 21.45 3.62
CA ASN A 226 17.53 22.58 4.55
C ASN A 226 16.39 23.58 4.29
N SER A 227 15.57 23.35 3.26
CA SER A 227 14.45 24.22 2.91
C SER A 227 13.11 23.51 3.15
N PRO A 228 11.99 24.27 3.25
CA PRO A 228 10.66 23.67 3.37
C PRO A 228 10.24 22.83 2.15
N LEU A 229 10.99 22.92 1.05
CA LEU A 229 10.83 22.09 -0.15
C LEU A 229 10.79 20.60 0.20
N ARG A 230 11.72 20.12 1.05
CA ARG A 230 11.73 18.74 1.54
C ARG A 230 10.41 18.38 2.22
N GLN A 231 9.92 19.25 3.11
CA GLN A 231 8.74 18.95 3.92
C GLN A 231 7.50 18.82 3.03
N VAL A 232 7.33 19.71 2.05
CA VAL A 232 6.18 19.66 1.12
C VAL A 232 6.23 18.41 0.25
N VAL A 233 7.42 18.00 -0.18
CA VAL A 233 7.59 16.75 -0.93
C VAL A 233 7.27 15.54 -0.05
N GLU A 234 7.79 15.52 1.17
CA GLU A 234 7.53 14.45 2.14
C GLU A 234 6.03 14.34 2.46
N GLU A 235 5.36 15.44 2.76
CA GLU A 235 3.93 15.50 3.06
C GLU A 235 3.08 15.07 1.86
N GLY A 236 3.42 15.54 0.65
CA GLY A 236 2.72 15.15 -0.57
C GLY A 236 2.89 13.67 -0.92
N MET A 237 4.08 13.10 -0.70
CA MET A 237 4.32 11.67 -0.84
C MET A 237 3.55 10.86 0.21
N ILE A 238 3.53 11.29 1.47
CA ILE A 238 2.77 10.61 2.55
C ILE A 238 1.28 10.61 2.20
N ALA A 239 0.72 11.75 1.79
CA ALA A 239 -0.67 11.85 1.42
C ALA A 239 -1.00 11.00 0.18
N SER A 240 -0.12 10.99 -0.82
CA SER A 240 -0.29 10.15 -2.01
C SER A 240 -0.23 8.66 -1.69
N LEU A 241 0.64 8.22 -0.78
CA LEU A 241 0.68 6.81 -0.35
C LEU A 241 -0.58 6.42 0.42
N LYS A 242 -1.15 7.34 1.22
CA LYS A 242 -2.42 7.12 1.92
C LYS A 242 -3.59 7.01 0.95
N ASP A 243 -3.68 7.90 -0.04
CA ASP A 243 -4.68 7.80 -1.12
C ASP A 243 -4.51 6.50 -1.89
N LEU A 244 -3.28 6.16 -2.30
CA LEU A 244 -3.00 4.92 -3.04
C LEU A 244 -3.44 3.68 -2.27
N LYS A 245 -3.17 3.66 -0.96
CA LYS A 245 -3.64 2.59 -0.07
C LYS A 245 -5.16 2.52 -0.03
N GLN A 246 -5.85 3.65 0.11
CA GLN A 246 -7.31 3.70 0.11
C GLN A 246 -7.90 3.18 -1.22
N GLN A 247 -7.35 3.60 -2.36
CA GLN A 247 -7.76 3.12 -3.68
C GLN A 247 -7.53 1.61 -3.81
N TRP A 248 -6.38 1.11 -3.34
CA TRP A 248 -6.08 -0.31 -3.39
C TRP A 248 -6.99 -1.12 -2.47
N ASP A 249 -7.20 -0.71 -1.22
CA ASP A 249 -8.04 -1.42 -0.27
C ASP A 249 -9.51 -1.46 -0.71
N ALA A 250 -9.98 -0.44 -1.45
CA ALA A 250 -11.30 -0.44 -2.08
C ALA A 250 -11.40 -1.43 -3.25
N ALA A 251 -10.33 -1.58 -4.04
CA ALA A 251 -10.30 -2.48 -5.20
C ALA A 251 -10.06 -3.94 -4.81
N HIS A 252 -9.22 -4.19 -3.80
CA HIS A 252 -8.79 -5.52 -3.40
C HIS A 252 -8.63 -5.62 -1.88
N PRO A 253 -9.23 -6.63 -1.22
CA PRO A 253 -9.06 -6.81 0.22
C PRO A 253 -7.59 -7.10 0.60
N TRP A 254 -7.23 -6.79 1.84
CA TRP A 254 -5.92 -7.15 2.38
C TRP A 254 -5.77 -8.66 2.43
N TYR A 255 -4.61 -9.15 1.98
CA TYR A 255 -4.27 -10.55 2.12
C TYR A 255 -2.81 -10.74 2.49
N ALA A 256 -2.52 -11.90 3.07
CA ALA A 256 -1.19 -12.47 3.18
C ALA A 256 -1.26 -13.93 2.68
N MET A 257 -0.17 -14.66 2.74
CA MET A 257 -0.04 -16.02 2.24
C MET A 257 0.39 -16.98 3.35
N VAL A 258 -0.13 -18.19 3.28
CA VAL A 258 0.36 -19.31 4.07
C VAL A 258 1.73 -19.71 3.53
N MET A 259 2.73 -19.70 4.42
CA MET A 259 4.13 -20.12 4.19
C MET A 259 4.37 -21.59 4.54
N ARG A 260 3.54 -22.17 5.38
CA ARG A 260 3.63 -23.58 5.78
C ARG A 260 2.34 -24.01 6.46
N ASN A 261 1.94 -25.27 6.27
CA ASN A 261 0.86 -25.90 7.01
C ASN A 261 1.41 -27.08 7.84
N CYS A 262 1.23 -27.04 9.16
CA CYS A 262 1.55 -28.10 10.12
C CYS A 262 0.25 -28.67 10.72
N ASP A 263 -0.76 -28.95 9.89
CA ASP A 263 -2.10 -29.43 10.26
C ASP A 263 -2.88 -28.45 11.16
N LYS A 264 -2.61 -28.45 12.46
CA LYS A 264 -3.27 -27.56 13.43
C LYS A 264 -2.68 -26.15 13.46
N SER A 265 -1.52 -25.92 12.86
CA SER A 265 -0.89 -24.59 12.84
C SER A 265 -0.40 -24.23 11.45
N ILE A 266 -0.55 -22.95 11.08
CA ILE A 266 -0.07 -22.39 9.83
C ILE A 266 0.92 -21.26 10.10
N TYR A 267 1.94 -21.18 9.25
CA TYR A 267 2.85 -20.04 9.20
C TYR A 267 2.38 -19.08 8.12
N ILE A 268 2.46 -17.78 8.41
CA ILE A 268 1.93 -16.70 7.56
C ILE A 268 3.05 -15.70 7.31
N ASN A 269 3.19 -15.23 6.06
CA ASN A 269 4.15 -14.21 5.64
C ASN A 269 3.69 -12.78 6.02
N ALA A 270 3.27 -12.59 7.26
CA ALA A 270 2.83 -11.30 7.78
C ALA A 270 3.23 -11.22 9.24
N GLY A 271 3.94 -10.15 9.60
CA GLY A 271 4.44 -9.93 10.96
C GLY A 271 3.72 -8.83 11.71
N ASN A 272 4.39 -8.31 12.74
CA ASN A 272 3.89 -7.29 13.66
C ASN A 272 3.77 -5.90 13.02
N ALA A 273 3.62 -4.87 13.85
CA ALA A 273 3.48 -3.46 13.45
C ALA A 273 4.61 -2.91 12.57
N THR A 274 5.78 -3.54 12.48
CA THR A 274 6.84 -3.14 11.56
C THR A 274 6.61 -3.66 10.14
N ASP A 275 5.76 -4.67 9.98
CA ASP A 275 5.37 -5.28 8.71
C ASP A 275 3.86 -5.12 8.47
N ALA A 276 3.07 -6.20 8.48
CA ALA A 276 1.65 -6.18 8.15
C ALA A 276 0.78 -5.60 9.27
N GLY A 277 1.26 -5.64 10.51
CA GLY A 277 0.55 -5.17 11.68
C GLY A 277 -0.29 -6.23 12.37
N LEU A 278 -0.07 -7.53 12.15
CA LEU A 278 -0.80 -8.61 12.85
C LEU A 278 -0.53 -8.61 14.37
N MET A 279 -1.46 -9.17 15.13
CA MET A 279 -1.43 -9.27 16.59
C MET A 279 -1.94 -10.64 17.03
N VAL A 280 -1.43 -11.12 18.17
CA VAL A 280 -1.96 -12.31 18.83
C VAL A 280 -3.43 -12.10 19.16
N GLY A 281 -4.27 -13.08 18.81
CA GLY A 281 -5.72 -13.02 18.99
C GLY A 281 -6.50 -12.67 17.73
N ASP A 282 -5.87 -12.13 16.69
CA ASP A 282 -6.50 -11.90 15.39
C ASP A 282 -7.03 -13.23 14.83
N VAL A 283 -8.16 -13.19 14.13
CA VAL A 283 -8.72 -14.33 13.40
C VAL A 283 -8.67 -14.05 11.91
N VAL A 284 -8.13 -14.99 11.16
CA VAL A 284 -7.99 -14.93 9.70
C VAL A 284 -8.76 -16.08 9.06
N LYS A 285 -9.28 -15.83 7.86
CA LYS A 285 -9.88 -16.86 7.00
C LYS A 285 -8.90 -17.24 5.91
N VAL A 286 -8.77 -18.53 5.64
CA VAL A 286 -7.83 -19.09 4.67
C VAL A 286 -8.60 -19.53 3.44
N HIS A 287 -8.13 -19.12 2.26
CA HIS A 287 -8.69 -19.55 0.97
C HIS A 287 -7.59 -20.10 0.08
N ASN A 288 -7.82 -21.28 -0.49
CA ASN A 288 -6.97 -21.79 -1.55
C ASN A 288 -7.14 -20.94 -2.81
N VAL A 289 -6.05 -20.80 -3.56
CA VAL A 289 -6.00 -19.99 -4.79
C VAL A 289 -5.52 -20.86 -5.93
N LYS A 290 -6.18 -20.72 -7.08
CA LYS A 290 -5.75 -21.33 -8.34
C LYS A 290 -5.05 -20.28 -9.18
N TYR A 291 -3.86 -20.61 -9.66
CA TYR A 291 -3.03 -19.74 -10.47
C TYR A 291 -2.98 -20.25 -11.91
N ARG A 292 -3.10 -19.32 -12.86
CA ARG A 292 -2.94 -19.62 -14.29
C ARG A 292 -1.64 -18.99 -14.78
N TRP A 293 -0.74 -19.82 -15.28
CA TRP A 293 0.56 -19.41 -15.80
C TRP A 293 0.59 -19.50 -17.33
N GLN A 294 1.40 -18.64 -17.97
CA GLN A 294 1.61 -18.69 -19.42
C GLN A 294 2.41 -19.94 -19.84
N GLY A 295 3.32 -20.40 -18.98
CA GLY A 295 4.21 -21.54 -19.20
C GLY A 295 4.51 -22.28 -17.89
N ALA A 296 5.80 -22.47 -17.58
CA ALA A 296 6.21 -23.12 -16.34
C ALA A 296 5.72 -22.32 -15.11
N VAL A 297 5.21 -23.02 -14.10
CA VAL A 297 4.86 -22.43 -12.80
C VAL A 297 6.11 -21.75 -12.26
N CYS A 298 5.99 -20.50 -11.80
CA CYS A 298 7.11 -19.74 -11.25
C CYS A 298 8.28 -19.46 -12.23
N GLY A 299 8.22 -19.94 -13.49
CA GLY A 299 9.21 -19.66 -14.53
C GLY A 299 8.64 -18.90 -15.74
N SER A 300 7.42 -18.40 -15.62
CA SER A 300 6.70 -17.69 -16.70
C SER A 300 5.78 -16.61 -16.15
N ALA A 301 5.24 -15.76 -17.03
CA ALA A 301 4.29 -14.73 -16.61
C ALA A 301 3.02 -15.35 -16.01
N LEU A 302 2.53 -14.75 -14.92
CA LEU A 302 1.23 -15.08 -14.36
C LEU A 302 0.16 -14.46 -15.28
N MET A 303 -0.84 -15.25 -15.66
CA MET A 303 -1.97 -14.79 -16.47
C MET A 303 -3.19 -14.41 -15.61
N GLY A 304 -3.26 -14.92 -14.39
CA GLY A 304 -4.33 -14.60 -13.45
C GLY A 304 -4.38 -15.55 -12.26
N SER A 305 -5.23 -15.21 -11.29
CA SER A 305 -5.50 -16.04 -10.12
C SER A 305 -6.97 -15.97 -9.76
N THR A 306 -7.52 -17.06 -9.22
CA THR A 306 -8.88 -17.07 -8.64
C THR A 306 -8.85 -17.68 -7.26
N VAL A 307 -9.53 -17.03 -6.33
CA VAL A 307 -9.68 -17.49 -4.95
C VAL A 307 -10.90 -18.39 -4.89
N ASN A 308 -10.84 -19.49 -4.12
CA ASN A 308 -12.03 -20.30 -3.85
C ASN A 308 -13.06 -19.44 -3.08
N SER A 309 -14.33 -19.52 -3.48
CA SER A 309 -15.41 -18.76 -2.86
C SER A 309 -15.58 -19.11 -1.37
N GLU A 310 -15.37 -20.37 -1.03
CA GLU A 310 -15.45 -20.87 0.34
C GLU A 310 -14.09 -20.84 1.03
N ALA A 311 -14.10 -20.51 2.32
CA ALA A 311 -12.92 -20.63 3.17
C ALA A 311 -12.62 -22.10 3.41
N VAL A 312 -11.33 -22.45 3.37
CA VAL A 312 -10.85 -23.82 3.67
C VAL A 312 -10.48 -23.99 5.13
N ALA A 313 -10.27 -22.88 5.86
CA ALA A 313 -10.04 -22.88 7.30
C ALA A 313 -10.24 -21.47 7.88
N TYR A 314 -10.45 -21.41 9.19
CA TYR A 314 -10.24 -20.22 10.01
C TYR A 314 -9.07 -20.49 10.95
N ALA A 315 -8.24 -19.48 11.21
CA ALA A 315 -7.10 -19.62 12.11
C ALA A 315 -6.96 -18.40 13.01
N LYS A 316 -6.61 -18.63 14.27
CA LYS A 316 -6.34 -17.59 15.26
C LYS A 316 -4.84 -17.38 15.38
N ILE A 317 -4.37 -16.15 15.24
CA ILE A 317 -2.95 -15.80 15.43
C ILE A 317 -2.56 -16.07 16.89
N THR A 318 -1.56 -16.91 17.10
CA THR A 318 -1.04 -17.31 18.42
C THR A 318 0.35 -16.76 18.69
N SER A 319 1.13 -16.46 17.66
CA SER A 319 2.44 -15.82 17.77
C SER A 319 2.69 -14.89 16.60
N VAL A 320 3.36 -13.76 16.86
CA VAL A 320 3.69 -12.74 15.85
C VAL A 320 5.16 -12.36 15.99
N GLY A 321 5.95 -12.62 14.94
CA GLY A 321 7.31 -12.11 14.77
C GLY A 321 7.34 -10.83 13.92
N ASP A 322 8.54 -10.37 13.59
CA ASP A 322 8.71 -9.13 12.81
C ASP A 322 8.19 -9.27 11.37
N THR A 323 8.38 -10.42 10.75
CA THR A 323 8.03 -10.68 9.34
C THR A 323 7.20 -11.94 9.11
N MET A 324 6.84 -12.67 10.17
CA MET A 324 6.01 -13.86 10.05
C MET A 324 5.19 -14.07 11.31
N SER A 325 4.06 -14.76 11.18
CA SER A 325 3.19 -15.11 12.28
C SER A 325 2.84 -16.59 12.25
N ILE A 326 2.49 -17.13 13.41
CA ILE A 326 1.94 -18.48 13.56
C ILE A 326 0.47 -18.34 13.97
N ALA A 327 -0.39 -19.11 13.31
CA ALA A 327 -1.80 -19.18 13.65
C ALA A 327 -2.22 -20.63 13.87
N THR A 328 -3.08 -20.86 14.85
CA THR A 328 -3.67 -22.17 15.11
C THR A 328 -5.03 -22.24 14.42
N VAL A 329 -5.26 -23.30 13.64
CA VAL A 329 -6.53 -23.55 12.96
C VAL A 329 -7.61 -23.74 14.02
N ILE A 330 -8.72 -23.02 13.87
CA ILE A 330 -9.88 -23.12 14.75
C ILE A 330 -10.69 -24.31 14.26
N ASP A 331 -11.05 -25.22 15.17
CA ASP A 331 -11.94 -26.33 14.85
C ASP A 331 -13.27 -25.82 14.29
N ASN A 332 -13.79 -26.51 13.27
CA ASN A 332 -15.01 -26.12 12.56
C ASN A 332 -16.17 -25.87 13.53
N ASP A 333 -16.50 -24.59 13.69
CA ASP A 333 -17.68 -24.09 14.37
C ASP A 333 -18.62 -23.61 13.27
N PRO A 334 -19.67 -24.38 12.92
CA PRO A 334 -20.53 -24.03 11.79
C PRO A 334 -21.31 -22.73 12.00
N GLU A 335 -21.43 -22.24 13.24
CA GLU A 335 -22.12 -20.98 13.54
C GLU A 335 -21.18 -19.78 13.39
N ASN A 336 -19.91 -19.90 13.81
CA ASN A 336 -18.98 -18.77 13.84
C ASN A 336 -17.85 -18.83 12.80
N TYR A 337 -17.43 -20.04 12.40
CA TYR A 337 -16.28 -20.31 11.54
C TYR A 337 -16.54 -21.48 10.56
N PRO A 338 -17.55 -21.39 9.67
CA PRO A 338 -17.89 -22.48 8.76
C PRO A 338 -16.82 -22.69 7.68
N TYR A 339 -16.21 -23.88 7.61
CA TYR A 339 -15.28 -24.24 6.52
C TYR A 339 -15.41 -25.69 6.06
N SER A 340 -14.96 -25.95 4.83
CA SER A 340 -14.96 -27.29 4.23
C SER A 340 -13.81 -28.14 4.80
N ARG A 341 -14.11 -29.07 5.73
CA ARG A 341 -13.13 -30.02 6.31
C ARG A 341 -12.41 -30.88 5.27
N ASP A 342 -13.02 -31.09 4.11
CA ASP A 342 -12.47 -31.96 3.06
C ASP A 342 -11.36 -31.28 2.25
N GLN A 343 -11.08 -30.00 2.49
CA GLN A 343 -10.06 -29.24 1.77
C GLN A 343 -8.82 -28.99 2.61
N VAL A 344 -7.69 -29.55 2.15
CA VAL A 344 -6.37 -29.26 2.71
C VAL A 344 -5.93 -27.84 2.35
N ILE A 345 -5.37 -27.10 3.30
CA ILE A 345 -4.75 -25.79 3.05
C ILE A 345 -3.53 -25.98 2.14
N LYS A 346 -3.49 -25.25 1.02
CA LYS A 346 -2.46 -25.40 -0.01
C LYS A 346 -1.35 -24.35 0.10
N PRO A 347 -0.14 -24.64 -0.40
CA PRO A 347 0.94 -23.67 -0.51
C PRO A 347 0.55 -22.40 -1.27
N GLY A 348 0.81 -21.23 -0.66
CA GLY A 348 0.40 -19.95 -1.26
C GLY A 348 -1.12 -19.70 -1.22
N ALA A 349 -1.85 -20.45 -0.37
CA ALA A 349 -3.21 -20.07 0.03
C ALA A 349 -3.19 -18.66 0.61
N ARG A 350 -4.20 -17.87 0.26
CA ARG A 350 -4.33 -16.50 0.74
C ARG A 350 -5.09 -16.50 2.05
N ILE A 351 -4.56 -15.77 3.01
CA ILE A 351 -5.27 -15.45 4.24
C ILE A 351 -5.86 -14.05 4.12
N TYR A 352 -7.05 -13.87 4.66
CA TYR A 352 -7.73 -12.59 4.74
C TYR A 352 -8.12 -12.34 6.19
N MET A 353 -8.10 -11.07 6.61
CA MET A 353 -8.57 -10.72 7.94
C MET A 353 -10.05 -11.07 8.07
N HIS A 354 -10.42 -11.79 9.12
CA HIS A 354 -11.81 -12.09 9.45
C HIS A 354 -12.27 -11.27 10.66
N LYS A 355 -11.46 -11.23 11.73
CA LYS A 355 -11.72 -10.45 12.94
C LYS A 355 -10.41 -9.96 13.55
N ALA A 356 -10.28 -8.65 13.68
CA ALA A 356 -9.15 -8.07 14.41
C ALA A 356 -9.33 -8.28 15.93
N TYR A 357 -8.24 -8.55 16.63
CA TYR A 357 -8.23 -8.53 18.08
C TYR A 357 -8.35 -7.09 18.57
N GLU A 358 -9.34 -6.85 19.42
CA GLU A 358 -9.48 -5.61 20.16
C GLU A 358 -9.05 -5.88 21.60
N PRO A 359 -7.93 -5.30 22.07
CA PRO A 359 -7.59 -5.40 23.49
C PRO A 359 -8.72 -4.78 24.31
N PRO A 360 -9.02 -5.33 25.49
CA PRO A 360 -9.99 -4.72 26.40
C PRO A 360 -9.63 -3.26 26.61
N LYS A 361 -10.55 -2.34 26.30
CA LYS A 361 -10.39 -0.94 26.67
C LYS A 361 -10.41 -0.87 28.19
N ASP A 362 -9.26 -0.70 28.82
CA ASP A 362 -9.19 -0.47 30.25
C ASP A 362 -10.09 0.71 30.59
N LYS A 363 -11.02 0.51 31.54
CA LYS A 363 -11.92 1.56 32.07
C LYS A 363 -11.19 2.70 32.79
N THR A 364 -9.86 2.77 32.66
CA THR A 364 -8.97 3.71 33.34
C THR A 364 -7.89 4.26 32.41
N GLY A 365 -8.16 4.52 31.13
CA GLY A 365 -7.41 5.49 30.31
C GLY A 365 -5.87 5.44 30.35
N LYS A 366 -5.26 4.28 30.60
CA LYS A 366 -3.81 4.09 30.63
C LYS A 366 -3.51 2.79 29.90
N SER A 367 -3.00 2.94 28.67
CA SER A 367 -2.38 1.86 27.92
C SER A 367 -1.25 1.24 28.74
N THR A 368 -1.44 0.03 29.27
CA THR A 368 -0.35 -0.80 29.76
C THR A 368 0.48 -1.27 28.57
N THR A 369 1.56 -0.55 28.30
CA THR A 369 2.68 -1.05 27.52
C THR A 369 3.26 -2.25 28.27
N GLN A 370 3.07 -3.46 27.73
CA GLN A 370 3.78 -4.63 28.23
C GLN A 370 5.29 -4.41 28.04
N ALA A 371 6.01 -4.34 29.15
CA ALA A 371 7.45 -4.29 29.19
C ALA A 371 8.02 -5.56 28.54
N ARG A 372 8.93 -5.38 27.57
CA ARG A 372 9.88 -6.40 27.18
C ARG A 372 10.70 -6.78 28.41
N ASN A 373 10.68 -8.05 28.79
CA ASN A 373 11.72 -8.59 29.67
C ASN A 373 13.01 -8.80 28.84
N PRO A 374 14.19 -8.61 29.46
CA PRO A 374 15.49 -8.58 28.81
C PRO A 374 15.90 -9.91 28.15
#